data_AF-A0A517YAA3-F1
#
_entry.id   AF-A0A517YAA3-F1
#
_cell.length_a   1.000
_cell.length_b   1.000
_cell.length_c   1.000
_cell.angle_alpha   90.00
_cell.angle_beta   90.00
_cell.angle_gamma   90.00
#
_symmetry.space_group_name_H-M   'P 1'
#
loop_
_entity.id
_entity.type
_entity.pdbx_description
1 polymer ?
#
loop_
_entity_poly.entity_id
_entity_poly.type
_entity_poly.pdbx_seq_one_letter_code
_entity_poly.pdbx_strand_id
1 'polypeptide(L)'
;MRMDANAAKKLSGERQVHIRMFWCAIALLAGSSSQALALPPFSRAWRDRYLSGDVSDEYKVAAEMARCHVCHKIAAGKALNSYGKAAGKFLTKDEWVTVRDEPAKLRLYIDNGLKQAEAEKSPSGRTFGELIKDGIGPWD
;
A
#
# COMPACT_ATOMS: atom_id res chain seq x y z
N MET A 1 -14.95 -13.95 75.60
CA MET A 1 -15.78 -14.05 74.38
C MET A 1 -14.83 -13.94 73.19
N ARG A 2 -14.42 -15.08 72.60
CA ARG A 2 -13.48 -15.15 71.47
C ARG A 2 -14.32 -15.39 70.22
N MET A 3 -14.28 -14.45 69.26
CA MET A 3 -14.88 -14.65 67.94
C MET A 3 -13.83 -15.26 67.02
N ASP A 4 -14.26 -16.34 66.35
CA ASP A 4 -13.42 -17.26 65.60
C ASP A 4 -12.84 -16.67 64.32
N ALA A 5 -11.53 -16.88 64.15
CA ALA A 5 -10.68 -16.42 63.04
C ALA A 5 -10.98 -17.08 61.67
N ASN A 6 -12.16 -17.69 61.50
CA ASN A 6 -12.53 -18.45 60.30
C ASN A 6 -13.28 -17.63 59.23
N ALA A 7 -13.70 -16.40 59.52
CA ALA A 7 -14.37 -15.56 58.53
C ALA A 7 -13.42 -14.81 57.58
N ALA A 8 -12.17 -14.57 57.99
CA ALA A 8 -11.22 -13.74 57.21
C ALA A 8 -10.46 -14.50 56.11
N LYS A 9 -10.36 -15.83 56.18
CA LYS A 9 -9.65 -16.64 55.17
C LYS A 9 -10.46 -16.91 53.90
N LYS A 10 -11.78 -16.74 53.93
CA LYS A 10 -12.65 -17.07 52.78
C LYS A 10 -12.69 -15.98 51.69
N LEU A 11 -12.31 -14.74 52.00
CA LEU A 11 -12.37 -13.62 51.05
C LEU A 11 -11.08 -13.36 50.25
N SER A 12 -10.02 -14.14 50.52
CA SER A 12 -8.71 -14.00 49.85
C SER A 12 -8.51 -15.00 48.68
N GLY A 13 -9.22 -16.13 48.70
CA GLY A 13 -9.08 -17.19 47.68
C GLY A 13 -9.90 -16.97 46.40
N GLU A 14 -11.09 -16.37 46.48
CA GLU A 14 -12.01 -16.27 45.33
C GLU A 14 -11.70 -15.08 44.39
N ARG A 15 -10.87 -14.12 44.82
CA ARG A 15 -10.44 -12.99 43.97
C ARG A 15 -9.11 -13.25 43.25
N GLN A 16 -8.43 -14.35 43.57
CA GLN A 16 -7.14 -14.76 43.00
C GLN A 16 -7.27 -15.76 41.85
N VAL A 17 -8.49 -16.17 41.49
CA VAL A 17 -8.74 -17.03 40.32
C VAL A 17 -9.05 -16.19 39.06
N HIS A 18 -9.50 -14.94 39.23
CA HIS A 18 -9.82 -14.06 38.08
C HIS A 18 -8.64 -13.22 37.56
N ILE A 19 -7.49 -13.19 38.25
CA ILE A 19 -6.31 -12.38 37.86
C ILE A 19 -5.19 -13.24 37.23
N ARG A 20 -5.38 -14.56 37.14
CA ARG A 20 -4.42 -15.48 36.48
C ARG A 20 -4.94 -16.10 35.17
N MET A 21 -6.10 -15.64 34.69
CA MET A 21 -6.72 -16.07 33.43
C MET A 21 -6.92 -14.89 32.46
N PHE A 22 -5.99 -13.94 32.47
CA PHE A 22 -5.93 -12.82 31.52
C PHE A 22 -4.54 -12.69 30.89
N TRP A 23 -3.85 -13.82 30.74
CA TRP A 23 -2.48 -13.88 30.21
C TRP A 23 -2.29 -15.14 29.36
N CYS A 24 -3.18 -15.38 28.41
CA CYS A 24 -3.00 -16.33 27.32
C CYS A 24 -3.85 -15.87 26.13
N ALA A 25 -3.22 -15.85 24.95
CA ALA A 25 -3.83 -15.61 23.65
C ALA A 25 -4.09 -14.15 23.21
N ILE A 26 -3.03 -13.34 23.14
CA ILE A 26 -2.84 -12.44 21.99
C ILE A 26 -1.40 -12.65 21.49
N ALA A 27 -1.13 -13.85 21.01
CA ALA A 27 0.00 -14.16 20.17
C ALA A 27 -0.59 -14.76 18.89
N LEU A 28 -0.08 -14.35 17.73
CA LEU A 28 -0.51 -14.72 16.38
C LEU A 28 -1.72 -13.98 15.80
N LEU A 29 -1.57 -12.68 15.58
CA LEU A 29 -2.00 -12.06 14.31
C LEU A 29 -0.97 -11.02 13.84
N ALA A 30 0.33 -11.35 13.96
CA ALA A 30 1.31 -10.82 13.02
C ALA A 30 1.16 -11.61 11.72
N GLY A 31 -0.01 -11.47 11.07
CA GLY A 31 -0.11 -11.78 9.67
C GLY A 31 0.94 -10.92 8.99
N SER A 32 2.02 -11.54 8.55
CA SER A 32 2.91 -10.97 7.56
C SER A 32 2.05 -10.75 6.32
N SER A 33 1.31 -9.63 6.31
CA SER A 33 1.00 -8.96 5.08
C SER A 33 2.37 -8.74 4.47
N SER A 34 2.75 -9.61 3.54
CA SER A 34 3.68 -9.24 2.50
C SER A 34 2.99 -8.09 1.82
N GLN A 35 3.10 -6.90 2.41
CA GLN A 35 2.76 -5.67 1.76
C GLN A 35 3.64 -5.75 0.52
N ALA A 36 3.02 -6.08 -0.61
CA ALA A 36 3.54 -5.76 -1.91
C ALA A 36 3.51 -4.22 -1.95
N LEU A 37 4.37 -3.61 -1.13
CA LEU A 37 4.76 -2.24 -1.24
C LEU A 37 5.35 -2.20 -2.65
N ALA A 38 4.62 -1.61 -3.59
CA ALA A 38 5.28 -0.97 -4.71
C ALA A 38 6.48 -0.25 -4.10
N LEU A 39 7.71 -0.62 -4.51
CA LEU A 39 8.92 -0.18 -3.83
C LEU A 39 8.78 1.32 -3.57
N PRO A 40 9.08 1.83 -2.36
CA PRO A 40 8.82 3.22 -1.97
C PRO A 40 9.15 4.28 -3.05
N PRO A 41 10.19 4.10 -3.89
CA PRO A 41 10.47 5.01 -5.01
C PRO A 41 9.36 5.12 -6.06
N PHE A 42 8.72 4.03 -6.50
CA PHE A 42 7.73 4.07 -7.58
C PHE A 42 6.43 4.73 -7.13
N SER A 43 5.91 4.33 -5.97
CA SER A 43 4.68 4.90 -5.43
C SER A 43 4.87 6.38 -5.09
N ARG A 44 6.04 6.77 -4.58
CA ARG A 44 6.37 8.17 -4.35
C ARG A 44 6.48 8.97 -5.65
N ALA A 45 7.27 8.50 -6.61
CA ALA A 45 7.43 9.20 -7.88
C ALA A 45 6.11 9.37 -8.63
N TRP A 46 5.24 8.34 -8.62
CA TRP A 46 3.91 8.45 -9.22
C TRP A 46 3.07 9.54 -8.55
N ARG A 47 3.01 9.56 -7.21
CA ARG A 47 2.27 10.60 -6.47
C ARG A 47 2.86 11.99 -6.70
N ASP A 48 4.19 12.11 -6.64
CA ASP A 48 4.88 13.38 -6.87
C ASP A 48 4.63 13.92 -8.29
N ARG A 49 4.44 13.02 -9.26
CA ARG A 49 4.15 13.40 -10.65
C ARG A 49 2.70 13.81 -10.86
N TYR A 50 1.75 13.07 -10.29
CA TYR A 50 0.34 13.17 -10.66
C TYR A 50 -0.56 13.79 -9.59
N LEU A 51 -0.08 13.98 -8.36
CA LEU A 51 -0.86 14.56 -7.25
C LEU A 51 -0.30 15.90 -6.76
N SER A 52 0.92 16.30 -7.17
CA SER A 52 1.55 17.55 -6.73
C SER A 52 1.10 18.81 -7.49
N GLY A 53 0.22 18.66 -8.48
CA GLY A 53 -0.29 19.77 -9.30
C GLY A 53 -1.73 20.18 -8.97
N ASP A 54 -2.28 21.02 -9.84
CA ASP A 54 -3.69 21.41 -9.82
C ASP A 54 -4.56 20.27 -10.39
N VAL A 55 -4.71 19.22 -9.60
CA VAL A 55 -5.66 18.12 -9.85
C VAL A 55 -6.78 18.18 -8.82
N SER A 56 -7.97 17.73 -9.21
CA SER A 56 -9.13 17.78 -8.32
C SER A 56 -8.92 16.94 -7.05
N ASP A 57 -9.57 17.34 -5.97
CA ASP A 57 -9.45 16.62 -4.71
C ASP A 57 -10.09 15.22 -4.81
N GLU A 58 -11.12 15.05 -5.64
CA GLU A 58 -11.71 13.76 -5.96
C GLU A 58 -10.69 12.84 -6.62
N TYR A 59 -9.89 13.35 -7.55
CA TYR A 59 -8.82 12.58 -8.20
C TYR A 59 -7.72 12.20 -7.21
N LYS A 60 -7.31 13.13 -6.33
CA LYS A 60 -6.33 12.84 -5.27
C LYS A 60 -6.83 11.73 -4.35
N VAL A 61 -8.08 11.82 -3.88
CA VAL A 61 -8.69 10.81 -3.02
C VAL A 61 -8.76 9.46 -3.76
N ALA A 62 -9.21 9.45 -5.02
CA ALA A 62 -9.29 8.23 -5.80
C ALA A 62 -7.92 7.57 -6.00
N ALA A 63 -6.88 8.36 -6.29
CA ALA A 63 -5.51 7.89 -6.45
C ALA A 63 -4.89 7.37 -5.15
N GLU A 64 -5.11 8.06 -4.02
CA GLU A 64 -4.67 7.62 -2.69
C GLU A 64 -5.40 6.34 -2.24
N MET A 65 -6.63 6.10 -2.71
CA MET A 65 -7.33 4.82 -2.50
C MET A 65 -6.82 3.72 -3.44
N ALA A 66 -6.42 4.06 -4.67
CA ALA A 66 -5.88 3.12 -5.63
C ALA A 66 -4.52 2.54 -5.18
N ARG A 67 -3.59 3.36 -4.65
CA ARG A 67 -2.27 2.91 -4.13
C ARG A 67 -1.51 2.01 -5.12
N CYS A 68 -1.27 0.74 -4.77
CA CYS A 68 -0.63 -0.23 -5.66
C CYS A 68 -1.50 -0.58 -6.87
N HIS A 69 -2.82 -0.39 -6.76
CA HIS A 69 -3.77 -0.67 -7.83
C HIS A 69 -3.71 0.33 -8.99
N VAL A 70 -2.95 1.41 -8.84
CA VAL A 70 -2.62 2.27 -9.98
C VAL A 70 -1.94 1.45 -11.08
N CYS A 71 -1.06 0.50 -10.72
CA CYS A 71 -0.35 -0.35 -11.69
C CYS A 71 -0.75 -1.84 -11.62
N HIS A 72 -1.33 -2.29 -10.51
CA HIS A 72 -1.68 -3.70 -10.30
C HIS A 72 -3.19 -3.92 -10.24
N LYS A 73 -3.63 -5.14 -10.53
CA LYS A 73 -5.04 -5.52 -10.40
C LYS A 73 -5.39 -5.84 -8.95
N ILE A 74 -6.54 -5.35 -8.48
CA ILE A 74 -7.04 -5.54 -7.11
C ILE A 74 -7.15 -7.03 -6.73
N ALA A 75 -7.69 -7.85 -7.63
CA ALA A 75 -8.06 -9.24 -7.33
C ALA A 75 -7.00 -10.30 -7.71
N ALA A 76 -5.85 -9.90 -8.30
CA ALA A 76 -4.93 -10.85 -8.95
C ALA A 76 -3.46 -10.72 -8.48
N GLY A 77 -3.23 -10.20 -7.28
CA GLY A 77 -1.88 -10.10 -6.69
C GLY A 77 -0.95 -9.19 -7.49
N LYS A 78 0.18 -9.70 -7.97
CA LYS A 78 1.20 -8.92 -8.72
C LYS A 78 0.83 -8.68 -10.19
N ALA A 79 -0.32 -9.17 -10.66
CA ALA A 79 -0.74 -8.97 -12.05
C ALA A 79 -0.88 -7.49 -12.36
N LEU A 80 -0.30 -7.05 -13.48
CA LEU A 80 -0.38 -5.67 -13.94
C LEU A 80 -1.75 -5.39 -14.57
N ASN A 81 -2.32 -4.24 -14.25
CA ASN A 81 -3.45 -3.66 -14.98
C ASN A 81 -2.97 -3.09 -16.34
N SER A 82 -3.86 -2.54 -17.16
CA SER A 82 -3.48 -1.98 -18.46
C SER A 82 -2.41 -0.88 -18.36
N TYR A 83 -2.53 0.03 -17.40
CA TYR A 83 -1.52 1.08 -17.17
C TYR A 83 -0.19 0.52 -16.67
N GLY A 84 -0.21 -0.42 -15.72
CA GLY A 84 0.98 -1.09 -15.22
C GLY A 84 1.71 -1.87 -16.30
N LYS A 85 0.97 -2.46 -17.26
CA LYS A 85 1.58 -3.09 -18.45
C LYS A 85 2.23 -2.05 -19.35
N ALA A 86 1.59 -0.91 -19.58
CA ALA A 86 2.16 0.18 -20.36
C ALA A 86 3.44 0.73 -19.70
N ALA A 87 3.39 1.04 -18.41
CA ALA A 87 4.54 1.47 -17.64
C ALA A 87 5.64 0.40 -17.59
N GLY A 88 5.28 -0.88 -17.46
CA GLY A 88 6.21 -2.00 -17.43
C GLY A 88 6.99 -2.25 -18.73
N LYS A 89 6.58 -1.65 -19.87
CA LYS A 89 7.40 -1.62 -21.09
C LYS A 89 8.69 -0.82 -20.91
N PHE A 90 8.65 0.20 -20.06
CA PHE A 90 9.74 1.14 -19.84
C PHE A 90 10.38 0.95 -18.46
N LEU A 91 9.58 0.52 -17.48
CA LEU A 91 10.00 0.22 -16.12
C LEU A 91 10.30 -1.28 -15.98
N THR A 92 11.32 -1.75 -16.69
CA THR A 92 11.74 -3.15 -16.70
C THR A 92 12.49 -3.56 -15.42
N LYS A 93 12.49 -4.86 -15.12
CA LYS A 93 13.24 -5.37 -13.98
C LYS A 93 14.76 -5.22 -14.19
N ASP A 94 15.23 -5.43 -15.41
CA ASP A 94 16.65 -5.42 -15.74
C ASP A 94 17.25 -4.03 -15.51
N GLU A 95 16.60 -3.00 -16.05
CA GLU A 95 17.04 -1.61 -15.83
C GLU A 95 16.86 -1.19 -14.37
N TRP A 96 15.82 -1.66 -13.68
CA TRP A 96 15.68 -1.37 -12.25
C TRP A 96 16.87 -1.92 -11.44
N VAL A 97 17.35 -3.13 -11.74
CA VAL A 97 18.49 -3.73 -11.02
C VAL A 97 19.77 -2.90 -11.22
N THR A 98 19.96 -2.29 -12.40
CA THR A 98 21.16 -1.48 -12.69
C THR A 98 21.12 -0.12 -12.00
N VAL A 99 19.95 0.49 -11.81
CA VAL A 99 19.83 1.87 -11.30
C VAL A 99 19.36 2.00 -9.85
N ARG A 100 18.86 0.92 -9.22
CA ARG A 100 18.20 0.99 -7.88
C ARG A 100 19.07 1.57 -6.76
N ASP A 101 20.38 1.40 -6.86
CA ASP A 101 21.35 1.83 -5.84
C ASP A 101 21.88 3.25 -6.13
N GLU A 102 21.43 3.88 -7.22
CA GLU A 102 21.80 5.23 -7.64
C GLU A 102 20.57 6.17 -7.63
N PRO A 103 20.32 6.91 -6.53
CA PRO A 103 19.05 7.62 -6.33
C PRO A 103 18.67 8.59 -7.45
N ALA A 104 19.65 9.31 -8.01
CA ALA A 104 19.42 10.24 -9.12
C ALA A 104 19.03 9.51 -10.42
N LYS A 105 19.71 8.41 -10.75
CA LYS A 105 19.38 7.59 -11.92
C LYS A 105 18.05 6.88 -11.74
N LEU A 106 17.78 6.34 -10.55
CA LEU A 106 16.52 5.71 -10.21
C LEU A 106 15.34 6.68 -10.39
N ARG A 107 15.47 7.92 -9.91
CA ARG A 107 14.43 8.93 -10.09
C ARG A 107 14.17 9.23 -11.57
N LEU A 108 15.23 9.51 -12.34
CA LEU A 108 15.12 9.79 -13.77
C LEU A 108 14.52 8.61 -14.54
N TYR A 109 14.93 7.39 -14.21
CA TYR A 109 14.41 6.16 -14.77
C TYR A 109 12.89 6.04 -14.55
N ILE A 110 12.44 6.23 -13.31
CA ILE A 110 11.01 6.15 -12.98
C ILE A 110 10.22 7.26 -13.68
N ASP A 111 10.68 8.51 -13.59
CA ASP A 111 9.99 9.66 -14.18
C ASP A 111 9.86 9.52 -15.70
N ASN A 112 10.92 9.05 -16.38
CA ASN A 112 10.88 8.82 -17.83
C ASN A 112 9.98 7.66 -18.21
N GLY A 113 9.98 6.56 -17.44
CA GLY A 113 9.10 5.42 -17.72
C GLY A 113 7.63 5.77 -17.53
N LEU A 114 7.29 6.55 -16.49
CA LEU A 114 5.93 7.05 -16.28
C LEU A 114 5.51 8.01 -17.41
N LYS A 115 6.38 8.94 -17.81
CA LYS A 115 6.12 9.86 -18.93
C LYS A 115 5.89 9.11 -20.25
N GLN A 116 6.64 8.05 -20.52
CA GLN A 116 6.43 7.23 -21.72
C GLN A 116 5.12 6.45 -21.65
N ALA A 117 4.72 5.97 -20.47
CA ALA A 117 3.43 5.32 -20.26
C ALA A 117 2.24 6.25 -20.57
N GLU A 118 2.37 7.57 -20.36
CA GLU A 118 1.32 8.55 -20.71
C GLU A 118 1.01 8.57 -22.22
N ALA A 119 1.97 8.25 -23.08
CA ALA A 119 1.78 8.22 -24.53
C ALA A 119 1.10 6.92 -25.01
N GLU A 120 1.08 5.89 -24.19
CA GLU A 120 0.47 4.60 -24.51
C GLU A 120 -1.05 4.67 -24.49
N LYS A 121 -1.68 3.86 -25.34
CA LYS A 121 -3.13 3.78 -25.46
C LYS A 121 -3.72 2.92 -24.34
N SER A 122 -4.73 3.45 -23.67
CA SER A 122 -5.59 2.71 -22.76
C SER A 122 -6.58 1.84 -23.53
N PRO A 123 -7.25 0.86 -22.88
CA PRO A 123 -8.31 0.06 -23.50
C PRO A 123 -9.46 0.90 -24.09
N SER A 124 -9.66 2.12 -23.60
CA SER A 124 -10.68 3.06 -24.11
C SER A 124 -10.32 3.72 -25.45
N GLY A 125 -9.09 3.54 -25.96
CA GLY A 125 -8.59 4.21 -27.17
C GLY A 125 -8.01 5.61 -26.92
N ARG A 126 -8.20 6.17 -25.74
CA ARG A 126 -7.50 7.38 -25.25
C ARG A 126 -6.10 7.03 -24.74
N THR A 127 -5.14 7.95 -24.78
CA THR A 127 -3.86 7.74 -24.11
C THR A 127 -4.02 7.83 -22.59
N PHE A 128 -3.13 7.20 -21.84
CA PHE A 128 -3.17 7.33 -20.37
C PHE A 128 -2.92 8.77 -19.91
N GLY A 129 -2.09 9.53 -20.63
CA GLY A 129 -1.87 10.95 -20.36
C GLY A 129 -3.13 11.79 -20.56
N GLU A 130 -3.93 11.47 -21.57
CA GLU A 130 -5.24 12.12 -21.79
C GLU A 130 -6.21 11.83 -20.63
N LEU A 131 -6.26 10.58 -20.14
CA LEU A 131 -7.09 10.23 -18.98
C LEU A 131 -6.66 11.00 -17.73
N ILE A 132 -5.37 10.97 -17.40
CA ILE A 132 -4.81 11.64 -16.22
C ILE A 132 -5.07 13.14 -16.27
N LYS A 133 -4.88 13.77 -17.44
CA LYS A 133 -5.13 15.21 -17.63
C LYS A 133 -6.58 15.59 -17.39
N ASP A 134 -7.52 14.70 -17.71
CA ASP A 134 -8.95 14.89 -17.47
C ASP A 134 -9.38 14.53 -16.04
N GLY A 135 -8.44 14.18 -15.15
CA GLY A 135 -8.76 13.72 -13.79
C GLY A 135 -9.41 12.34 -13.77
N ILE A 136 -9.22 11.55 -14.83
CA ILE A 136 -9.67 10.15 -14.90
C ILE A 136 -8.49 9.25 -14.55
N GLY A 137 -8.70 8.36 -13.58
CA GLY A 137 -7.69 7.38 -13.18
C GLY A 137 -7.22 6.52 -14.36
N PRO A 138 -5.91 6.35 -14.59
CA PRO A 138 -5.41 5.46 -15.64
C PRO A 138 -5.55 3.97 -15.32
N TRP A 139 -6.06 3.60 -14.14
CA TRP A 139 -6.19 2.22 -13.67
C TRP A 139 -7.52 1.58 -14.13
N ASP A 140 -7.49 0.25 -14.33
CA ASP A 140 -8.65 -0.60 -14.64
C ASP A 140 -9.08 -1.49 -13.47
#